data_AF-A0A142YAL6-F1
#
_entry.id   AF-A0A142YAL6-F1
#
_cell.length_a   1.000
_cell.length_b   1.000
_cell.length_c   1.000
_cell.angle_alpha   90.00
_cell.angle_beta   90.00
_cell.angle_gamma   90.00
#
_symmetry.space_group_name_H-M   'P 1'
#
loop_
_entity.id
_entity.type
_entity.pdbx_description
1 polymer ?
#
loop_
_entity_poly.entity_id
_entity_poly.type
_entity_poly.pdbx_seq_one_letter_code
_entity_poly.pdbx_strand_id
1 'polypeptide(L)'
;MNALLPLLLLVGPLLGQAPIDVGDRKQLFIDDRFIAERDRVELRANPPRKLGLIRDEAGEPFQGHVARVIEDGGKIRLYLGAEDVRVLESDDGVHFRRTDGKLPGGGTFPTIFLDPHERDPARRYKLFRLVFSPPFDPATHGVYASYSADGVNFTEVGRVLPFFTDNPPVVHWDERIGKYVIYTRALSYVSENQRRIGRIETDDPLKPWPYRKTDDDRMFFSTENVPVVLAADEEDDPHSDMYYNASAIYPWAQDVYLMFPALFRHFSPERNPYVRPRVPGQWEDYGMLEVQLAVSRDGVNWSRPGRSPYIATGLADEWDRWYAVAGPGMARRGNYLYQYYYSSGRLHDSAILRAEYDDSAKQLGGVGVVQQRLDGFVSADVDHKGGWLRTPALVFRGDRLRLNLDTGAMGTAFVEIQDAEGRPIPGFALADCEEIGGDFVDQRVYWKGSPDVSTLAGRPVRIHFQLRRAKLYAFQFTRE
;
A
#
# COMPACT_ATOMS: atom_id res chain seq x y z
N MET A 1 4.94 5.39 -66.67
CA MET A 1 4.29 6.59 -66.09
C MET A 1 4.10 6.32 -64.60
N ASN A 2 5.01 6.83 -63.77
CA ASN A 2 4.91 6.77 -62.31
C ASN A 2 4.14 8.01 -61.85
N ALA A 3 3.03 7.81 -61.14
CA ALA A 3 2.38 8.87 -60.38
C ALA A 3 2.59 8.59 -58.90
N LEU A 4 3.53 9.33 -58.29
CA LEU A 4 3.72 9.42 -56.85
C LEU A 4 2.62 10.32 -56.26
N LEU A 5 1.82 9.80 -55.33
CA LEU A 5 1.02 10.63 -54.43
C LEU A 5 1.90 11.09 -53.26
N PRO A 6 1.88 12.38 -52.87
CA PRO A 6 2.60 12.84 -51.69
C PRO A 6 1.79 12.53 -50.43
N LEU A 7 2.44 11.89 -49.46
CA LEU A 7 1.94 11.72 -48.11
C LEU A 7 2.05 13.08 -47.39
N LEU A 8 0.94 13.80 -47.22
CA LEU A 8 0.88 14.98 -46.36
C LEU A 8 0.96 14.54 -44.89
N LEU A 9 2.10 14.76 -44.25
CA LEU A 9 2.23 14.75 -42.79
C LEU A 9 1.52 15.98 -42.23
N LEU A 10 0.30 15.79 -41.72
CA LEU A 10 -0.34 16.76 -40.82
C LEU A 10 0.43 16.75 -39.49
N VAL A 11 1.35 17.70 -39.33
CA VAL A 11 1.89 18.06 -38.03
C VAL A 11 0.80 18.83 -37.30
N GLY A 12 0.01 18.13 -36.48
CA GLY A 12 -0.85 18.78 -35.50
C GLY A 12 0.02 19.51 -34.45
N PRO A 13 -0.41 20.67 -33.92
CA PRO A 13 0.31 21.32 -32.85
C PRO A 13 0.36 20.38 -31.63
N LEU A 14 1.57 20.16 -31.10
CA LEU A 14 1.77 19.59 -29.76
C LEU A 14 1.10 20.53 -28.76
N LEU A 15 -0.16 20.28 -28.42
CA LEU A 15 -0.81 20.89 -27.27
C LEU A 15 0.00 20.44 -26.04
N GLY A 16 0.81 21.36 -25.51
CA GLY A 16 1.56 21.12 -24.28
C GLY A 16 0.62 20.69 -23.16
N GLN A 17 0.99 19.64 -22.43
CA GLN A 17 0.23 19.15 -21.29
C GLN A 17 0.04 20.29 -20.27
N ALA A 18 -1.19 20.45 -19.77
CA ALA A 18 -1.49 21.48 -18.77
C ALA A 18 -0.60 21.29 -17.52
N PRO A 19 -0.13 22.37 -16.87
CA PRO A 19 0.67 22.26 -15.66
C PRO A 19 -0.06 21.48 -14.55
N ILE A 20 0.67 20.63 -13.84
CA ILE A 20 0.15 19.86 -12.72
C ILE A 20 0.15 20.76 -11.48
N ASP A 21 -1.01 20.95 -10.85
CA ASP A 21 -1.10 21.63 -9.56
C ASP A 21 -0.63 20.68 -8.43
N VAL A 22 0.51 21.01 -7.83
CA VAL A 22 1.07 20.30 -6.68
C VAL A 22 0.80 21.03 -5.36
N GLY A 23 0.21 22.22 -5.42
CA GLY A 23 -0.06 23.06 -4.26
C GLY A 23 1.15 23.20 -3.34
N ASP A 24 0.91 23.01 -2.04
CA ASP A 24 1.91 22.90 -0.98
C ASP A 24 2.02 21.46 -0.44
N ARG A 25 1.47 20.49 -1.17
CA ARG A 25 1.42 19.08 -0.74
C ARG A 25 2.69 18.35 -1.16
N LYS A 26 3.09 17.36 -0.36
CA LYS A 26 4.21 16.48 -0.67
C LYS A 26 3.88 15.55 -1.85
N GLN A 27 4.83 15.42 -2.77
CA GLN A 27 4.75 14.64 -4.00
C GLN A 27 5.78 13.51 -3.97
N LEU A 28 5.34 12.25 -4.02
CA LEU A 28 6.23 11.07 -4.04
C LEU A 28 6.50 10.58 -5.47
N PHE A 29 7.70 10.03 -5.69
CA PHE A 29 8.09 9.33 -6.92
C PHE A 29 7.66 7.85 -6.89
N ILE A 30 6.37 7.58 -6.70
CA ILE A 30 5.79 6.22 -6.76
C ILE A 30 5.54 5.73 -8.19
N ASP A 31 5.50 6.64 -9.16
CA ASP A 31 5.21 6.41 -10.58
C ASP A 31 5.87 7.51 -11.44
N ASP A 32 5.63 7.47 -12.75
CA ASP A 32 6.18 8.45 -13.71
C ASP A 32 5.42 9.79 -13.73
N ARG A 33 4.42 10.06 -12.85
CA ARG A 33 3.61 11.31 -12.87
C ARG A 33 4.47 12.57 -12.87
N PHE A 34 5.61 12.53 -12.18
CA PHE A 34 6.53 13.66 -12.02
C PHE A 34 7.84 13.50 -12.79
N ILE A 35 7.87 12.62 -13.81
CA ILE A 35 9.03 12.37 -14.66
C ILE A 35 8.62 12.58 -16.11
N ALA A 36 8.86 13.78 -16.64
CA ALA A 36 8.65 14.08 -18.06
C ALA A 36 9.82 13.60 -18.92
N GLU A 37 11.04 13.81 -18.43
CA GLU A 37 12.27 13.40 -19.09
C GLU A 37 13.23 12.85 -18.02
N ARG A 38 14.06 11.88 -18.40
CA ARG A 38 15.09 11.33 -17.52
C ARG A 38 16.26 10.77 -18.30
N ASP A 39 17.42 10.78 -17.65
CA ASP A 39 18.61 10.04 -18.04
C ASP A 39 19.07 9.20 -16.84
N ARG A 40 19.12 7.88 -17.02
CA ARG A 40 19.67 6.92 -16.03
C ARG A 40 19.04 7.00 -14.65
N VAL A 41 17.73 7.26 -14.64
CA VAL A 41 16.86 7.21 -13.46
C VAL A 41 15.97 5.98 -13.57
N GLU A 42 15.88 5.20 -12.51
CA GLU A 42 14.96 4.06 -12.39
C GLU A 42 14.08 4.23 -11.17
N LEU A 43 12.78 3.97 -11.30
CA LEU A 43 11.92 3.88 -10.13
C LEU A 43 12.14 2.53 -9.44
N ARG A 44 12.44 2.55 -8.15
CA ARG A 44 12.71 1.34 -7.37
C ARG A 44 11.89 1.32 -6.10
N ALA A 45 11.15 0.23 -5.89
CA ALA A 45 10.53 -0.06 -4.61
C ALA A 45 11.62 -0.28 -3.55
N ASN A 46 11.41 0.26 -2.35
CA ASN A 46 12.33 0.13 -1.23
C ASN A 46 11.66 -0.67 -0.11
N PRO A 47 11.96 -1.98 0.01
CA PRO A 47 11.51 -2.80 1.12
C PRO A 47 11.84 -2.17 2.49
N PRO A 48 10.93 -2.25 3.48
CA PRO A 48 11.20 -1.79 4.83
C PRO A 48 12.16 -2.73 5.54
N ARG A 49 12.84 -2.21 6.57
CA ARG A 49 13.73 -3.02 7.41
C ARG A 49 12.91 -3.85 8.38
N LYS A 50 13.08 -5.17 8.39
CA LYS A 50 12.52 -6.03 9.45
C LYS A 50 13.15 -5.68 10.80
N LEU A 51 12.31 -5.44 11.81
CA LEU A 51 12.76 -5.32 13.19
C LEU A 51 12.60 -6.64 13.97
N GLY A 52 11.82 -7.58 13.42
CA GLY A 52 11.65 -8.92 13.96
C GLY A 52 10.24 -9.17 14.48
N LEU A 53 10.15 -10.17 15.36
CA LEU A 53 8.92 -10.68 15.95
C LEU A 53 8.50 -9.84 17.15
N ILE A 54 7.21 -9.49 17.24
CA ILE A 54 6.65 -8.82 18.41
C ILE A 54 6.36 -9.87 19.48
N ARG A 55 6.83 -9.59 20.70
CA ARG A 55 6.68 -10.45 21.87
C ARG A 55 5.94 -9.72 22.97
N ASP A 56 5.23 -10.47 23.80
CA ASP A 56 4.66 -9.95 25.03
C ASP A 56 5.72 -9.86 26.15
N GLU A 57 5.29 -9.43 27.33
CA GLU A 57 6.15 -9.23 28.51
C GLU A 57 6.79 -10.53 29.02
N ALA A 58 6.21 -11.70 28.71
CA ALA A 58 6.78 -13.00 29.04
C ALA A 58 7.79 -13.49 27.98
N GLY A 59 7.94 -12.74 26.88
CA GLY A 59 8.78 -13.11 25.75
C GLY A 59 8.07 -14.02 24.74
N GLU A 60 6.77 -14.26 24.88
CA GLU A 60 6.01 -15.10 23.96
C GLU A 60 5.59 -14.32 22.72
N PRO A 61 5.67 -14.91 21.51
CA PRO A 61 5.22 -14.23 20.31
C PRO A 61 3.72 -13.95 20.31
N PHE A 62 3.35 -12.77 19.86
CA PHE A 62 1.97 -12.54 19.46
C PHE A 62 1.63 -13.38 18.22
N GLN A 63 0.44 -13.99 18.23
CA GLN A 63 -0.07 -14.86 17.18
C GLN A 63 -1.44 -14.38 16.71
N GLY A 64 -1.70 -14.52 15.40
CA GLY A 64 -3.00 -14.26 14.81
C GLY A 64 -2.97 -13.27 13.66
N HIS A 65 -4.10 -13.20 12.95
CA HIS A 65 -4.29 -12.28 11.84
C HIS A 65 -4.23 -10.82 12.31
N VAL A 66 -3.44 -9.99 11.64
CA VAL A 66 -3.42 -8.54 11.88
C VAL A 66 -4.65 -7.93 11.20
N ALA A 67 -5.71 -7.69 11.97
CA ALA A 67 -6.96 -7.16 11.46
C ALA A 67 -6.84 -5.70 11.00
N ARG A 68 -6.16 -4.85 11.80
CA ARG A 68 -5.74 -3.49 11.42
C ARG A 68 -4.77 -2.89 12.43
N VAL A 69 -4.00 -1.90 12.00
CA VAL A 69 -3.29 -0.96 12.88
C VAL A 69 -3.87 0.44 12.75
N ILE A 70 -4.15 1.07 13.88
CA ILE A 70 -4.73 2.41 13.98
C ILE A 70 -3.92 3.23 14.98
N GLU A 71 -3.71 4.50 14.67
CA GLU A 71 -3.30 5.48 15.67
C GLU A 71 -4.49 6.28 16.16
N ASP A 72 -4.67 6.32 17.48
CA ASP A 72 -5.67 7.18 18.12
C ASP A 72 -5.17 7.64 19.49
N GLY A 73 -5.42 8.90 19.82
CA GLY A 73 -5.04 9.48 21.11
C GLY A 73 -3.53 9.37 21.43
N GLY A 74 -2.67 9.35 20.41
CA GLY A 74 -1.21 9.19 20.58
C GLY A 74 -0.74 7.76 20.84
N LYS A 75 -1.65 6.78 20.87
CA LYS A 75 -1.32 5.35 21.00
C LYS A 75 -1.43 4.65 19.65
N ILE A 76 -0.57 3.66 19.43
CA ILE A 76 -0.70 2.69 18.34
C ILE A 76 -1.53 1.53 18.86
N ARG A 77 -2.62 1.21 18.18
CA ARG A 77 -3.48 0.08 18.48
C ARG A 77 -3.34 -0.97 17.39
N LEU A 78 -2.93 -2.17 17.79
CA LEU A 78 -2.85 -3.35 16.93
C LEU A 78 -4.03 -4.26 17.26
N TYR A 79 -4.92 -4.44 16.29
CA TYR A 79 -6.08 -5.32 16.39
C TYR A 79 -5.69 -6.70 15.87
N LEU A 80 -5.65 -7.70 16.74
CA LEU A 80 -5.06 -9.01 16.48
C LEU A 80 -6.07 -10.15 16.68
N GLY A 81 -6.33 -10.92 15.63
CA GLY A 81 -7.19 -12.11 15.60
C GLY A 81 -8.05 -12.19 14.33
N ALA A 82 -8.64 -13.37 14.07
CA ALA A 82 -9.58 -13.57 12.96
C ALA A 82 -11.05 -13.69 13.42
N GLU A 83 -11.31 -14.16 14.64
CA GLU A 83 -12.67 -14.24 15.22
C GLU A 83 -12.73 -13.54 16.57
N ASP A 84 -11.67 -13.69 17.35
CA ASP A 84 -11.55 -13.21 18.72
C ASP A 84 -10.56 -12.04 18.84
N VAL A 85 -10.84 -10.93 18.16
CA VAL A 85 -9.86 -9.85 17.99
C VAL A 85 -9.59 -9.09 19.29
N ARG A 86 -8.33 -9.18 19.74
CA ARG A 86 -7.79 -8.44 20.89
C ARG A 86 -7.18 -7.12 20.45
N VAL A 87 -7.22 -6.15 21.35
CA VAL A 87 -6.55 -4.86 21.17
C VAL A 87 -5.24 -4.85 21.96
N LEU A 88 -4.15 -4.61 21.26
CA LEU A 88 -2.83 -4.36 21.84
C LEU A 88 -2.49 -2.88 21.69
N GLU A 89 -1.79 -2.31 22.65
CA GLU A 89 -1.36 -0.91 22.62
C GLU A 89 0.15 -0.77 22.66
N SER A 90 0.68 0.24 21.95
CA SER A 90 2.08 0.61 21.96
C SER A 90 2.26 2.12 21.88
N ASP A 91 3.33 2.61 22.51
CA ASP A 91 3.79 4.00 22.40
C ASP A 91 4.82 4.19 21.29
N ASP A 92 5.61 3.17 20.96
CA ASP A 92 6.76 3.25 20.05
C ASP A 92 6.61 2.42 18.77
N GLY A 93 5.57 1.58 18.70
CA GLY A 93 5.28 0.71 17.58
C GLY A 93 6.06 -0.60 17.57
N VAL A 94 6.83 -0.90 18.63
CA VAL A 94 7.62 -2.14 18.74
C VAL A 94 7.22 -2.92 19.98
N HIS A 95 7.05 -2.24 21.12
CA HIS A 95 6.68 -2.88 22.38
C HIS A 95 5.16 -2.74 22.57
N PHE A 96 4.46 -3.87 22.48
CA PHE A 96 3.01 -3.93 22.64
C PHE A 96 2.63 -4.59 23.96
N ARG A 97 1.67 -3.98 24.66
CA ARG A 97 1.01 -4.57 25.82
C ARG A 97 -0.41 -5.00 25.47
N ARG A 98 -0.88 -6.08 26.09
CA ARG A 98 -2.29 -6.46 26.00
C ARG A 98 -3.14 -5.45 26.75
N THR A 99 -4.32 -5.18 26.21
CA THR A 99 -5.37 -4.44 26.93
C THR A 99 -6.53 -5.39 27.24
N ASP A 100 -7.48 -4.93 28.06
CA ASP A 100 -8.76 -5.62 28.25
C ASP A 100 -9.71 -5.45 27.04
N GLY A 101 -9.30 -4.63 26.06
CA GLY A 101 -10.07 -4.34 24.85
C GLY A 101 -10.16 -5.53 23.90
N LYS A 102 -11.37 -5.80 23.43
CA LYS A 102 -11.70 -6.86 22.48
C LYS A 102 -12.85 -6.39 21.57
N LEU A 103 -12.79 -6.74 20.28
CA LEU A 103 -13.90 -6.49 19.34
C LEU A 103 -15.06 -7.48 19.59
N PRO A 104 -16.32 -7.11 19.29
CA PRO A 104 -17.45 -8.03 19.43
C PRO A 104 -17.24 -9.28 18.58
N GLY A 105 -17.57 -10.44 19.15
CA GLY A 105 -17.54 -11.73 18.45
C GLY A 105 -18.76 -11.94 17.54
N GLY A 106 -19.00 -13.19 17.13
CA GLY A 106 -20.15 -13.55 16.29
C GLY A 106 -19.93 -13.33 14.79
N GLY A 107 -18.67 -13.29 14.35
CA GLY A 107 -18.27 -13.26 12.95
C GLY A 107 -16.78 -13.53 12.82
N THR A 108 -16.32 -13.61 11.58
CA THR A 108 -14.90 -13.78 11.23
C THR A 108 -14.38 -12.56 10.46
N PHE A 109 -13.07 -12.42 10.42
CA PHE A 109 -12.33 -11.37 9.73
C PHE A 109 -12.83 -9.95 10.02
N PRO A 110 -12.99 -9.56 11.31
CA PRO A 110 -13.48 -8.23 11.62
C PRO A 110 -12.42 -7.17 11.28
N THR A 111 -12.80 -6.15 10.50
CA THR A 111 -11.97 -4.98 10.21
C THR A 111 -12.56 -3.75 10.84
N ILE A 112 -11.78 -3.13 11.72
CA ILE A 112 -12.11 -1.84 12.30
C ILE A 112 -11.67 -0.71 11.37
N PHE A 113 -12.34 0.43 11.42
CA PHE A 113 -12.00 1.64 10.67
C PHE A 113 -12.20 2.84 11.60
N LEU A 114 -11.15 3.61 11.84
CA LEU A 114 -11.25 4.93 12.45
C LEU A 114 -11.57 5.92 11.32
N ASP A 115 -12.77 6.47 11.35
CA ASP A 115 -13.30 7.31 10.28
C ASP A 115 -12.92 8.78 10.51
N PRO A 116 -12.03 9.36 9.68
CA PRO A 116 -11.65 10.76 9.78
C PRO A 116 -12.76 11.73 9.33
N HIS A 117 -13.76 11.26 8.58
CA HIS A 117 -14.86 12.07 8.06
C HIS A 117 -16.06 12.15 9.00
N GLU A 118 -16.19 11.18 9.91
CA GLU A 118 -17.32 11.10 10.83
C GLU A 118 -17.39 12.32 11.77
N ARG A 119 -18.57 12.93 11.85
CA ARG A 119 -18.82 14.11 12.69
C ARG A 119 -19.47 13.76 14.01
N ASP A 120 -20.19 12.63 14.07
CA ASP A 120 -20.74 12.12 15.32
C ASP A 120 -19.64 11.37 16.09
N PRO A 121 -19.13 11.90 17.23
CA PRO A 121 -18.08 11.23 17.99
C PRO A 121 -18.50 9.85 18.51
N ALA A 122 -19.82 9.55 18.59
CA ALA A 122 -20.30 8.23 18.97
C ALA A 122 -20.11 7.16 17.88
N ARG A 123 -19.79 7.56 16.64
CA ARG A 123 -19.69 6.69 15.44
C ARG A 123 -18.32 6.71 14.76
N ARG A 124 -17.34 7.36 15.40
CA ARG A 124 -16.00 7.58 14.84
C ARG A 124 -15.25 6.29 14.52
N TYR A 125 -15.57 5.20 15.23
CA TYR A 125 -15.14 3.86 14.87
C TYR A 125 -16.25 3.12 14.15
N LYS A 126 -15.88 2.40 13.09
CA LYS A 126 -16.76 1.52 12.32
C LYS A 126 -16.13 0.13 12.29
N LEU A 127 -16.95 -0.90 12.33
CA LEU A 127 -16.50 -2.29 12.32
C LEU A 127 -17.27 -3.06 11.26
N PHE A 128 -16.55 -3.85 10.47
CA PHE A 128 -17.12 -4.72 9.45
C PHE A 128 -16.70 -6.14 9.73
N ARG A 129 -17.64 -7.08 9.83
CA ARG A 129 -17.35 -8.49 10.10
C ARG A 129 -18.16 -9.40 9.20
N LEU A 130 -17.59 -10.55 8.86
CA LEU A 130 -18.26 -11.56 8.06
C LEU A 130 -19.06 -12.49 8.96
N VAL A 131 -20.37 -12.55 8.76
CA VAL A 131 -21.29 -13.45 9.47
C VAL A 131 -21.67 -14.59 8.53
N PHE A 132 -21.37 -15.81 8.94
CA PHE A 132 -21.54 -17.01 8.13
C PHE A 132 -21.71 -18.26 8.99
N SER A 133 -22.55 -19.18 8.51
CA SER A 133 -22.60 -20.58 8.93
C SER A 133 -22.84 -21.47 7.69
N PRO A 134 -22.33 -22.72 7.67
CA PRO A 134 -22.61 -23.65 6.57
C PRO A 134 -23.98 -24.35 6.80
N PRO A 135 -24.87 -24.41 5.79
CA PRO A 135 -24.75 -23.83 4.44
C PRO A 135 -25.01 -22.31 4.41
N PHE A 136 -24.50 -21.63 3.39
CA PHE A 136 -24.71 -20.18 3.24
C PHE A 136 -26.19 -19.85 3.03
N ASP A 137 -26.76 -19.09 3.97
CA ASP A 137 -28.07 -18.46 3.84
C ASP A 137 -27.95 -17.01 3.30
N PRO A 138 -28.32 -16.75 2.03
CA PRO A 138 -28.30 -15.40 1.45
C PRO A 138 -29.29 -14.43 2.11
N ALA A 139 -30.23 -14.89 2.95
CA ALA A 139 -31.14 -14.03 3.69
C ALA A 139 -30.49 -13.42 4.95
N THR A 140 -29.50 -14.08 5.56
CA THR A 140 -28.94 -13.69 6.85
C THR A 140 -27.41 -13.60 6.89
N HIS A 141 -26.68 -14.24 5.98
CA HIS A 141 -25.22 -14.17 5.96
C HIS A 141 -24.70 -13.01 5.10
N GLY A 142 -23.45 -12.64 5.36
CA GLY A 142 -22.74 -11.58 4.64
C GLY A 142 -21.89 -10.69 5.55
N VAL A 143 -21.54 -9.51 5.07
CA VAL A 143 -20.80 -8.51 5.85
C VAL A 143 -21.77 -7.67 6.66
N TYR A 144 -21.51 -7.54 7.96
CA TYR A 144 -22.27 -6.74 8.91
C TYR A 144 -21.45 -5.55 9.39
N ALA A 145 -22.13 -4.41 9.59
CA ALA A 145 -21.54 -3.19 10.09
C ALA A 145 -21.99 -2.86 11.52
N SER A 146 -21.08 -2.26 12.29
CA SER A 146 -21.32 -1.69 13.61
C SER A 146 -20.56 -0.38 13.76
N TYR A 147 -20.90 0.45 14.75
CA TYR A 147 -20.17 1.68 15.08
C TYR A 147 -19.86 1.79 16.57
N SER A 148 -18.88 2.62 16.92
CA SER A 148 -18.43 2.83 18.29
C SER A 148 -17.80 4.21 18.50
N ALA A 149 -17.86 4.70 19.73
CA ALA A 149 -17.14 5.90 20.17
C ALA A 149 -15.69 5.61 20.57
N ASP A 150 -15.43 4.43 21.14
CA ASP A 150 -14.16 4.07 21.79
C ASP A 150 -13.37 2.96 21.07
N GLY A 151 -14.01 2.31 20.08
CA GLY A 151 -13.40 1.26 19.28
C GLY A 151 -13.38 -0.12 19.96
N VAL A 152 -14.11 -0.30 21.06
CA VAL A 152 -14.28 -1.59 21.76
C VAL A 152 -15.75 -1.90 22.08
N ASN A 153 -16.57 -0.89 22.39
CA ASN A 153 -18.00 -1.03 22.65
C ASN A 153 -18.80 -0.65 21.41
N PHE A 154 -19.34 -1.65 20.70
CA PHE A 154 -19.99 -1.45 19.40
C PHE A 154 -21.51 -1.58 19.46
N THR A 155 -22.19 -0.68 18.74
CA THR A 155 -23.62 -0.77 18.42
C THR A 155 -23.77 -1.34 17.02
N GLU A 156 -24.56 -2.42 16.87
CA GLU A 156 -24.82 -3.04 15.58
C GLU A 156 -25.75 -2.21 14.71
N VAL A 157 -25.43 -2.15 13.40
CA VAL A 157 -26.28 -1.54 12.38
C VAL A 157 -27.04 -2.61 11.60
N GLY A 158 -26.33 -3.65 11.15
CA GLY A 158 -26.89 -4.75 10.38
C GLY A 158 -26.08 -5.08 9.14
N ARG A 159 -26.68 -5.86 8.23
CA ARG A 159 -26.01 -6.35 7.03
C ARG A 159 -25.82 -5.26 5.98
N VAL A 160 -24.59 -5.12 5.50
CA VAL A 160 -24.20 -4.16 4.46
C VAL A 160 -23.85 -4.82 3.12
N LEU A 161 -23.46 -6.10 3.09
CA LEU A 161 -23.22 -6.84 1.85
C LEU A 161 -23.68 -8.29 1.98
N PRO A 162 -24.58 -8.81 1.14
CA PRO A 162 -25.12 -10.16 1.26
C PRO A 162 -24.26 -11.22 0.55
N PHE A 163 -22.94 -11.17 0.71
CA PHE A 163 -22.00 -12.12 0.11
C PHE A 163 -20.94 -12.57 1.12
N PHE A 164 -20.44 -13.79 0.92
CA PHE A 164 -19.23 -14.25 1.58
C PHE A 164 -18.01 -13.72 0.82
N THR A 165 -17.25 -12.81 1.45
CA THR A 165 -16.07 -12.21 0.82
C THR A 165 -14.79 -13.00 1.06
N ASP A 166 -14.81 -14.03 1.91
CA ASP A 166 -13.67 -14.93 2.22
C ASP A 166 -12.40 -14.22 2.74
N ASN A 167 -12.48 -12.91 2.94
CA ASN A 167 -11.38 -12.02 3.29
C ASN A 167 -11.94 -10.73 3.91
N PRO A 168 -11.24 -10.13 4.89
CA PRO A 168 -11.69 -8.87 5.47
C PRO A 168 -11.82 -7.72 4.45
N PRO A 169 -12.97 -7.01 4.38
CA PRO A 169 -13.09 -5.79 3.59
C PRO A 169 -12.33 -4.64 4.26
N VAL A 170 -11.51 -3.91 3.51
CA VAL A 170 -10.74 -2.77 4.01
C VAL A 170 -11.39 -1.46 3.57
N VAL A 171 -11.93 -0.73 4.53
CA VAL A 171 -12.67 0.53 4.32
C VAL A 171 -11.78 1.74 4.58
N HIS A 172 -11.88 2.74 3.70
CA HIS A 172 -11.24 4.05 3.81
C HIS A 172 -12.20 5.17 3.42
N TRP A 173 -11.93 6.38 3.89
CA TRP A 173 -12.54 7.61 3.38
C TRP A 173 -11.58 8.26 2.37
N ASP A 174 -12.06 8.51 1.16
CA ASP A 174 -11.30 9.16 0.10
C ASP A 174 -11.75 10.63 -0.06
N GLU A 175 -10.99 11.54 0.57
CA GLU A 175 -11.22 12.99 0.51
C GLU A 175 -11.26 13.54 -0.92
N ARG A 176 -10.53 12.94 -1.86
CA ARG A 176 -10.41 13.46 -3.24
C ARG A 176 -11.74 13.36 -3.98
N ILE A 177 -12.51 12.31 -3.73
CA ILE A 177 -13.79 12.06 -4.39
C ILE A 177 -14.99 12.21 -3.45
N GLY A 178 -14.76 12.45 -2.16
CA GLY A 178 -15.81 12.62 -1.16
C GLY A 178 -16.63 11.35 -0.97
N LYS A 179 -16.00 10.17 -0.99
CA LYS A 179 -16.68 8.88 -0.83
C LYS A 179 -15.89 7.92 0.05
N TYR A 180 -16.60 6.95 0.61
CA TYR A 180 -15.99 5.76 1.19
C TYR A 180 -15.63 4.78 0.08
N VAL A 181 -14.43 4.22 0.17
CA VAL A 181 -13.90 3.22 -0.75
C VAL A 181 -13.58 1.95 0.03
N ILE A 182 -13.99 0.81 -0.52
CA ILE A 182 -13.89 -0.49 0.13
C ILE A 182 -13.17 -1.44 -0.81
N TYR A 183 -12.03 -1.97 -0.37
CA TYR A 183 -11.30 -3.01 -1.08
C TYR A 183 -11.63 -4.37 -0.48
N THR A 184 -12.08 -5.31 -1.30
CA THR A 184 -12.43 -6.66 -0.86
C THR A 184 -12.10 -7.68 -1.93
N ARG A 185 -12.11 -8.97 -1.57
CA ARG A 185 -11.84 -10.06 -2.52
C ARG A 185 -13.05 -10.24 -3.44
N ALA A 186 -12.76 -10.48 -4.71
CA ALA A 186 -13.72 -10.89 -5.72
C ALA A 186 -13.18 -12.13 -6.45
N LEU A 187 -14.00 -13.17 -6.59
CA LEU A 187 -13.61 -14.39 -7.29
C LEU A 187 -13.94 -14.32 -8.79
N SER A 188 -13.02 -14.81 -9.62
CA SER A 188 -13.26 -15.17 -11.01
C SER A 188 -13.53 -16.67 -11.11
N TYR A 189 -14.73 -17.04 -11.53
CA TYR A 189 -15.15 -18.45 -11.68
C TYR A 189 -14.69 -19.09 -12.99
N VAL A 190 -14.12 -18.31 -13.90
CA VAL A 190 -13.68 -18.76 -15.23
C VAL A 190 -12.15 -18.81 -15.36
N SER A 191 -11.43 -18.69 -14.24
CA SER A 191 -9.98 -18.59 -14.18
C SER A 191 -9.45 -19.48 -13.06
N GLU A 192 -8.36 -20.21 -13.32
CA GLU A 192 -7.65 -20.97 -12.28
C GLU A 192 -7.04 -20.05 -11.21
N ASN A 193 -6.57 -18.87 -11.62
CA ASN A 193 -6.22 -17.79 -10.69
C ASN A 193 -7.52 -17.12 -10.26
N GLN A 194 -8.14 -17.54 -9.16
CA GLN A 194 -9.50 -17.11 -8.85
C GLN A 194 -9.55 -15.72 -8.21
N ARG A 195 -8.61 -15.42 -7.29
CA ARG A 195 -8.75 -14.25 -6.42
C ARG A 195 -8.33 -12.94 -7.10
N ARG A 196 -9.17 -11.92 -6.94
CA ARG A 196 -8.97 -10.55 -7.43
C ARG A 196 -9.29 -9.56 -6.31
N ILE A 197 -8.82 -8.32 -6.44
CA ILE A 197 -9.22 -7.23 -5.56
C ILE A 197 -10.29 -6.41 -6.26
N GLY A 198 -11.49 -6.40 -5.70
CA GLY A 198 -12.60 -5.56 -6.10
C GLY A 198 -12.64 -4.25 -5.30
N ARG A 199 -13.25 -3.22 -5.88
CA ARG A 199 -13.45 -1.92 -5.23
C ARG A 199 -14.92 -1.50 -5.27
N ILE A 200 -15.47 -1.16 -4.10
CA ILE A 200 -16.80 -0.59 -3.94
C ILE A 200 -16.67 0.87 -3.53
N GLU A 201 -17.52 1.73 -4.07
CA GLU A 201 -17.72 3.10 -3.59
C GLU A 201 -19.10 3.22 -2.93
N THR A 202 -19.18 3.96 -1.82
CA THR A 202 -20.44 4.27 -1.14
C THR A 202 -20.36 5.63 -0.46
N ASP A 203 -21.50 6.29 -0.30
CA ASP A 203 -21.60 7.57 0.43
C ASP A 203 -21.68 7.34 1.96
N ASP A 204 -22.09 6.15 2.39
CA ASP A 204 -22.16 5.75 3.80
C ASP A 204 -21.81 4.25 3.93
N PRO A 205 -20.73 3.88 4.65
CA PRO A 205 -20.31 2.50 4.76
C PRO A 205 -21.18 1.71 5.75
N LEU A 206 -22.07 2.37 6.51
CA LEU A 206 -23.05 1.74 7.40
C LEU A 206 -24.38 1.43 6.69
N LYS A 207 -24.50 1.76 5.40
CA LYS A 207 -25.64 1.39 4.55
C LYS A 207 -25.29 0.20 3.65
N PRO A 208 -26.30 -0.50 3.07
CA PRO A 208 -26.04 -1.52 2.07
C PRO A 208 -25.13 -1.03 0.96
N TRP A 209 -24.03 -1.73 0.75
CA TRP A 209 -23.00 -1.38 -0.20
C TRP A 209 -23.47 -1.65 -1.64
N PRO A 210 -23.16 -0.76 -2.60
CA PRO A 210 -23.50 -0.99 -4.01
C PRO A 210 -22.77 -2.21 -4.59
N TYR A 211 -23.51 -3.04 -5.32
CA TYR A 211 -22.96 -4.14 -6.12
C TYR A 211 -23.86 -4.41 -7.33
N ARG A 212 -23.33 -5.01 -8.39
CA ARG A 212 -24.10 -5.48 -9.53
C ARG A 212 -24.76 -6.82 -9.19
N LYS A 213 -26.09 -6.88 -9.28
CA LYS A 213 -26.85 -8.14 -9.19
C LYS A 213 -26.65 -8.97 -10.45
N THR A 214 -26.54 -10.27 -10.27
CA THR A 214 -26.39 -11.28 -11.31
C THR A 214 -27.54 -12.28 -11.17
N ASP A 215 -27.86 -13.00 -12.25
CA ASP A 215 -28.88 -14.06 -12.21
C ASP A 215 -28.39 -15.31 -11.46
N ASP A 216 -27.07 -15.43 -11.29
CA ASP A 216 -26.45 -16.50 -10.52
C ASP A 216 -26.46 -16.18 -9.02
N ASP A 217 -27.18 -17.00 -8.24
CA ASP A 217 -27.18 -16.97 -6.78
C ASP A 217 -25.92 -17.67 -6.25
N ARG A 218 -24.84 -16.91 -6.09
CA ARG A 218 -23.53 -17.41 -5.62
C ARG A 218 -23.23 -16.93 -4.21
N MET A 219 -22.67 -17.82 -3.40
CA MET A 219 -22.19 -17.49 -2.05
C MET A 219 -21.06 -16.46 -2.08
N PHE A 220 -20.04 -16.66 -2.92
CA PHE A 220 -18.86 -15.80 -2.94
C PHE A 220 -19.10 -14.54 -3.77
N PHE A 221 -18.56 -13.43 -3.29
CA PHE A 221 -18.50 -12.20 -4.06
C PHE A 221 -17.59 -12.37 -5.28
N SER A 222 -18.04 -11.90 -6.44
CA SER A 222 -17.38 -12.20 -7.72
C SER A 222 -17.06 -10.97 -8.55
N THR A 223 -16.20 -11.15 -9.57
CA THR A 223 -15.86 -10.12 -10.56
C THR A 223 -17.05 -9.63 -11.39
N GLU A 224 -18.17 -10.37 -11.39
CA GLU A 224 -19.41 -9.93 -12.04
C GLU A 224 -20.14 -8.88 -11.19
N ASN A 225 -19.94 -8.91 -9.86
CA ASN A 225 -20.63 -8.06 -8.89
C ASN A 225 -19.93 -6.71 -8.65
N VAL A 226 -18.63 -6.62 -8.91
CA VAL A 226 -17.81 -5.46 -8.55
C VAL A 226 -16.71 -5.19 -9.57
N PRO A 227 -16.35 -3.91 -9.83
CA PRO A 227 -15.15 -3.59 -10.59
C PRO A 227 -13.89 -4.17 -9.93
N VAL A 228 -13.06 -4.85 -10.73
CA VAL A 228 -11.74 -5.32 -10.32
C VAL A 228 -10.72 -4.20 -10.52
N VAL A 229 -9.89 -3.97 -9.51
CA VAL A 229 -8.83 -2.95 -9.52
C VAL A 229 -7.41 -3.54 -9.48
N LEU A 230 -7.28 -4.80 -9.06
CA LEU A 230 -6.01 -5.52 -9.10
C LEU A 230 -6.21 -7.03 -9.29
N ALA A 231 -5.35 -7.62 -10.12
CA ALA A 231 -5.34 -9.02 -10.52
C ALA A 231 -3.90 -9.50 -10.71
N ALA A 232 -3.67 -10.82 -10.63
CA ALA A 232 -2.46 -11.40 -11.20
C ALA A 232 -2.45 -11.19 -12.73
N ASP A 233 -1.28 -10.92 -13.28
CA ASP A 233 -1.05 -10.59 -14.69
C ASP A 233 -0.04 -11.57 -15.33
N GLU A 234 0.29 -11.34 -16.61
CA GLU A 234 1.17 -12.24 -17.39
C GLU A 234 2.62 -12.28 -16.88
N GLU A 235 3.02 -11.35 -16.01
CA GLU A 235 4.35 -11.37 -15.38
C GLU A 235 4.41 -12.23 -14.10
N ASP A 236 3.26 -12.73 -13.61
CA ASP A 236 3.18 -13.59 -12.43
C ASP A 236 3.26 -15.09 -12.78
N ASP A 237 3.47 -15.95 -11.76
CA ASP A 237 3.34 -17.41 -11.95
C ASP A 237 1.89 -17.71 -12.42
N PRO A 238 1.68 -18.51 -13.47
CA PRO A 238 0.35 -18.76 -14.02
C PRO A 238 -0.59 -19.46 -13.04
N HIS A 239 -0.08 -20.03 -11.94
CA HIS A 239 -0.87 -20.55 -10.83
C HIS A 239 -0.68 -19.68 -9.59
N SER A 240 -1.01 -18.39 -9.71
CA SER A 240 -0.96 -17.46 -8.60
C SER A 240 -2.07 -16.42 -8.67
N ASP A 241 -2.49 -15.92 -7.51
CA ASP A 241 -3.52 -14.89 -7.44
C ASP A 241 -3.32 -13.88 -6.30
N MET A 242 -4.21 -12.88 -6.24
CA MET A 242 -4.19 -11.82 -5.25
C MET A 242 -4.95 -12.26 -4.00
N TYR A 243 -4.23 -12.76 -3.00
CA TYR A 243 -4.83 -13.32 -1.80
C TYR A 243 -5.34 -12.24 -0.84
N TYR A 244 -4.50 -11.31 -0.41
CA TYR A 244 -4.87 -10.25 0.54
C TYR A 244 -4.53 -8.88 -0.04
N ASN A 245 -5.23 -7.81 0.34
CA ASN A 245 -4.96 -6.46 -0.19
C ASN A 245 -4.12 -5.57 0.75
N ALA A 246 -4.45 -5.50 2.05
CA ALA A 246 -3.83 -4.55 2.98
C ALA A 246 -3.71 -3.12 2.41
N SER A 247 -4.80 -2.59 1.83
CA SER A 247 -4.83 -1.25 1.23
C SER A 247 -4.73 -0.12 2.26
N ALA A 248 -4.20 1.03 1.83
CA ALA A 248 -4.12 2.26 2.59
C ALA A 248 -4.19 3.51 1.68
N ILE A 249 -4.85 4.57 2.14
CA ILE A 249 -4.69 5.93 1.60
C ILE A 249 -3.60 6.61 2.44
N TYR A 250 -2.51 7.04 1.81
CA TYR A 250 -1.35 7.59 2.50
C TYR A 250 -1.58 9.06 2.87
N PRO A 251 -1.76 9.42 4.15
CA PRO A 251 -2.29 10.73 4.52
C PRO A 251 -1.26 11.87 4.41
N TRP A 252 0.03 11.56 4.29
CA TRP A 252 1.11 12.55 4.35
C TRP A 252 1.58 13.05 2.96
N ALA A 253 0.95 12.59 1.88
CA ALA A 253 1.25 13.04 0.51
C ALA A 253 -0.05 13.31 -0.28
N GLN A 254 0.07 13.95 -1.44
CA GLN A 254 -1.05 14.12 -2.37
C GLN A 254 -1.21 12.89 -3.26
N ASP A 255 -2.45 12.41 -3.39
CA ASP A 255 -2.83 11.36 -4.35
C ASP A 255 -1.90 10.13 -4.26
N VAL A 256 -1.69 9.59 -3.05
CA VAL A 256 -0.88 8.38 -2.83
C VAL A 256 -1.75 7.32 -2.17
N TYR A 257 -2.00 6.26 -2.93
CA TYR A 257 -2.68 5.06 -2.48
C TYR A 257 -1.67 3.91 -2.52
N LEU A 258 -1.66 3.11 -1.46
CA LEU A 258 -0.76 1.99 -1.28
C LEU A 258 -1.57 0.73 -1.08
N MET A 259 -1.05 -0.38 -1.54
CA MET A 259 -1.58 -1.71 -1.25
C MET A 259 -0.38 -2.63 -1.06
N PHE A 260 -0.46 -3.49 -0.05
CA PHE A 260 0.58 -4.47 0.25
C PHE A 260 0.03 -5.87 -0.04
N PRO A 261 -0.24 -6.19 -1.32
CA PRO A 261 -0.95 -7.40 -1.66
C PRO A 261 -0.13 -8.63 -1.26
N ALA A 262 -0.79 -9.61 -0.65
CA ALA A 262 -0.22 -10.93 -0.51
C ALA A 262 -0.48 -11.69 -1.82
N LEU A 263 0.58 -11.95 -2.58
CA LEU A 263 0.50 -12.84 -3.73
C LEU A 263 0.58 -14.27 -3.23
N PHE A 264 -0.30 -15.10 -3.76
CA PHE A 264 -0.38 -16.49 -3.37
C PHE A 264 -0.06 -17.39 -4.55
N ARG A 265 1.04 -18.14 -4.43
CA ARG A 265 1.47 -19.11 -5.43
C ARG A 265 0.93 -20.48 -5.08
N HIS A 266 0.04 -21.00 -5.92
CA HIS A 266 -0.62 -22.28 -5.78
C HIS A 266 0.31 -23.45 -6.10
N PHE A 267 0.29 -24.44 -5.23
CA PHE A 267 0.98 -25.72 -5.40
C PHE A 267 0.00 -26.82 -5.77
N SER A 268 0.45 -27.73 -6.63
CA SER A 268 -0.34 -28.89 -7.07
C SER A 268 0.47 -30.19 -6.90
N PRO A 269 -0.18 -31.36 -6.86
CA PRO A 269 0.53 -32.65 -6.81
C PRO A 269 1.50 -32.83 -7.98
N GLU A 270 1.15 -32.35 -9.18
CA GLU A 270 1.93 -32.51 -10.41
C GLU A 270 3.18 -31.63 -10.40
N ARG A 271 3.06 -30.39 -9.90
CA ARG A 271 4.17 -29.41 -9.85
C ARG A 271 5.01 -29.55 -8.59
N ASN A 272 4.40 -29.97 -7.49
CA ASN A 272 4.98 -29.94 -6.15
C ASN A 272 4.79 -31.26 -5.38
N PRO A 273 5.18 -32.44 -5.94
CA PRO A 273 4.90 -33.75 -5.35
C PRO A 273 5.57 -34.01 -3.99
N TYR A 274 6.42 -33.08 -3.54
CA TYR A 274 7.14 -33.13 -2.27
C TYR A 274 6.40 -32.47 -1.10
N VAL A 275 5.37 -31.67 -1.37
CA VAL A 275 4.55 -31.03 -0.32
C VAL A 275 3.78 -32.10 0.43
N ARG A 276 3.75 -31.98 1.76
CA ARG A 276 2.98 -32.87 2.62
C ARG A 276 1.66 -32.20 3.00
N PRO A 277 0.53 -32.61 2.40
CA PRO A 277 -0.76 -32.10 2.79
C PRO A 277 -1.06 -32.51 4.23
N ARG A 278 -1.85 -31.69 4.94
CA ARG A 278 -2.26 -31.99 6.32
C ARG A 278 -3.06 -33.29 6.39
N VAL A 279 -3.91 -33.53 5.39
CA VAL A 279 -4.65 -34.77 5.20
C VAL A 279 -4.15 -35.46 3.93
N PRO A 280 -3.61 -36.69 3.99
CA PRO A 280 -3.09 -37.37 2.82
C PRO A 280 -4.11 -37.45 1.68
N GLY A 281 -3.70 -37.02 0.48
CA GLY A 281 -4.54 -37.05 -0.73
C GLY A 281 -5.51 -35.88 -0.86
N GLN A 282 -5.68 -35.03 0.16
CA GLN A 282 -6.45 -33.79 0.04
C GLN A 282 -5.50 -32.65 -0.36
N TRP A 283 -5.66 -32.16 -1.59
CA TRP A 283 -4.96 -31.00 -2.12
C TRP A 283 -5.95 -29.87 -2.27
N GLU A 284 -5.91 -28.93 -1.34
CA GLU A 284 -6.72 -27.74 -1.39
C GLU A 284 -5.85 -26.54 -1.01
N ASP A 285 -5.72 -25.60 -1.95
CA ASP A 285 -5.23 -24.24 -1.71
C ASP A 285 -3.93 -24.18 -0.89
N TYR A 286 -2.94 -24.99 -1.26
CA TYR A 286 -1.60 -24.94 -0.64
C TYR A 286 -0.67 -24.03 -1.42
N GLY A 287 0.27 -23.41 -0.71
CA GLY A 287 1.34 -22.68 -1.36
C GLY A 287 1.99 -21.63 -0.49
N MET A 288 2.78 -20.79 -1.15
CA MET A 288 3.55 -19.73 -0.51
C MET A 288 2.86 -18.38 -0.70
N LEU A 289 2.91 -17.55 0.34
CA LEU A 289 2.45 -16.18 0.29
C LEU A 289 3.59 -15.21 0.55
N GLU A 290 3.72 -14.22 -0.31
CA GLU A 290 4.65 -13.11 -0.14
C GLU A 290 3.92 -11.77 -0.29
N VAL A 291 4.41 -10.75 0.42
CA VAL A 291 3.86 -9.40 0.33
C VAL A 291 4.64 -8.62 -0.73
N GLN A 292 3.94 -8.05 -1.70
CA GLN A 292 4.49 -7.10 -2.68
C GLN A 292 3.97 -5.67 -2.43
N LEU A 293 4.40 -4.72 -3.25
CA LEU A 293 3.94 -3.33 -3.22
C LEU A 293 3.15 -3.02 -4.51
N ALA A 294 1.93 -2.51 -4.35
CA ALA A 294 1.20 -1.84 -5.41
C ALA A 294 0.91 -0.39 -5.02
N VAL A 295 0.92 0.50 -6.01
CA VAL A 295 0.74 1.94 -5.83
C VAL A 295 -0.31 2.46 -6.81
N SER A 296 -0.97 3.55 -6.43
CA SER A 296 -1.96 4.21 -7.27
C SER A 296 -2.07 5.70 -6.94
N ARG A 297 -2.58 6.48 -7.91
CA ARG A 297 -2.91 7.91 -7.76
C ARG A 297 -4.39 8.18 -7.54
N ASP A 298 -5.25 7.20 -7.80
CA ASP A 298 -6.70 7.37 -7.77
C ASP A 298 -7.44 6.24 -7.02
N GLY A 299 -6.72 5.20 -6.59
CA GLY A 299 -7.27 4.01 -5.94
C GLY A 299 -8.00 3.06 -6.90
N VAL A 300 -8.01 3.33 -8.20
CA VAL A 300 -8.69 2.53 -9.23
C VAL A 300 -7.66 1.87 -10.15
N ASN A 301 -6.70 2.65 -10.64
CA ASN A 301 -5.64 2.19 -11.52
C ASN A 301 -4.39 1.92 -10.69
N TRP A 302 -4.04 0.65 -10.55
CA TRP A 302 -2.92 0.19 -9.74
C TRP A 302 -1.78 -0.31 -10.61
N SER A 303 -0.55 -0.04 -10.18
CA SER A 303 0.66 -0.63 -10.75
C SER A 303 1.52 -1.24 -9.63
N ARG A 304 2.34 -2.23 -9.95
CA ARG A 304 3.40 -2.70 -9.04
C ARG A 304 4.74 -2.24 -9.61
N PRO A 305 5.42 -1.26 -8.98
CA PRO A 305 6.69 -0.72 -9.49
C PRO A 305 7.84 -1.74 -9.45
N GLY A 306 7.65 -2.86 -8.75
CA GLY A 306 8.51 -4.04 -8.83
C GLY A 306 7.73 -5.29 -8.42
N ARG A 307 8.26 -6.46 -8.82
CA ARG A 307 7.68 -7.78 -8.50
C ARG A 307 8.46 -8.53 -7.41
N SER A 308 9.46 -7.89 -6.81
CA SER A 308 10.20 -8.47 -5.68
C SER A 308 9.37 -8.36 -4.39
N PRO A 309 9.60 -9.24 -3.41
CA PRO A 309 8.95 -9.13 -2.11
C PRO A 309 9.22 -7.78 -1.46
N TYR A 310 8.15 -7.08 -1.10
CA TYR A 310 8.21 -5.86 -0.31
C TYR A 310 8.45 -6.18 1.17
N ILE A 311 7.70 -7.14 1.74
CA ILE A 311 8.05 -7.77 3.02
C ILE A 311 8.49 -9.21 2.70
N ALA A 312 9.81 -9.41 2.56
CA ALA A 312 10.36 -10.72 2.27
C ALA A 312 10.05 -11.72 3.39
N THR A 313 9.93 -13.02 3.10
CA THR A 313 9.88 -14.09 4.12
C THR A 313 11.29 -14.43 4.61
N GLY A 314 11.38 -15.12 5.75
CA GLY A 314 12.64 -15.61 6.28
C GLY A 314 13.23 -16.81 5.52
N LEU A 315 14.47 -17.17 5.89
CA LEU A 315 15.13 -18.41 5.48
C LEU A 315 14.38 -19.65 5.99
N ALA A 316 14.74 -20.81 5.48
CA ALA A 316 14.07 -22.05 5.80
C ALA A 316 14.13 -22.42 7.30
N ASP A 317 15.05 -21.90 8.10
CA ASP A 317 15.16 -22.11 9.56
C ASP A 317 14.68 -20.90 10.39
N GLU A 318 14.11 -19.88 9.74
CA GLU A 318 13.56 -18.69 10.37
C GLU A 318 12.04 -18.81 10.59
N TRP A 319 11.53 -17.97 11.50
CA TRP A 319 10.16 -18.08 12.01
C TRP A 319 9.08 -17.65 11.00
N ASP A 320 9.42 -16.74 10.08
CA ASP A 320 8.51 -16.12 9.11
C ASP A 320 8.69 -16.63 7.68
N ARG A 321 9.09 -17.90 7.55
CA ARG A 321 9.27 -18.57 6.25
C ARG A 321 7.94 -18.83 5.53
N TRP A 322 7.94 -18.68 4.21
CA TRP A 322 6.94 -19.13 3.21
C TRP A 322 5.52 -18.57 3.26
N TYR A 323 5.10 -17.92 4.34
CA TYR A 323 3.80 -17.28 4.43
C TYR A 323 3.98 -15.90 5.06
N ALA A 324 3.65 -14.85 4.33
CA ALA A 324 3.58 -13.50 4.86
C ALA A 324 2.34 -12.78 4.31
N VAL A 325 1.58 -12.18 5.22
CA VAL A 325 0.43 -11.32 4.88
C VAL A 325 0.56 -10.03 5.68
N ALA A 326 0.62 -8.90 4.99
CA ALA A 326 0.61 -7.59 5.64
C ALA A 326 -0.75 -7.31 6.28
N GLY A 327 -0.75 -6.69 7.45
CA GLY A 327 -1.93 -6.11 8.07
C GLY A 327 -2.25 -4.73 7.47
N PRO A 328 -3.53 -4.34 7.38
CA PRO A 328 -3.89 -3.01 6.90
C PRO A 328 -3.55 -1.94 7.94
N GLY A 329 -3.15 -0.76 7.45
CA GLY A 329 -2.74 0.36 8.29
C GLY A 329 -1.25 0.38 8.62
N MET A 330 -0.81 1.52 9.14
CA MET A 330 0.57 1.78 9.52
C MET A 330 0.59 2.82 10.61
N ALA A 331 1.64 2.79 11.43
CA ALA A 331 1.90 3.81 12.42
C ALA A 331 3.10 4.68 12.02
N ARG A 332 3.16 5.92 12.47
CA ARG A 332 4.28 6.84 12.29
C ARG A 332 4.85 7.22 13.65
N ARG A 333 6.17 7.08 13.80
CA ARG A 333 6.92 7.65 14.93
C ARG A 333 8.14 8.38 14.39
N GLY A 334 8.12 9.71 14.55
CA GLY A 334 9.12 10.60 13.97
C GLY A 334 9.22 10.44 12.44
N ASN A 335 10.41 10.02 12.00
CA ASN A 335 10.79 9.87 10.58
C ASN A 335 10.59 8.45 10.04
N TYR A 336 9.91 7.59 10.80
CA TYR A 336 9.67 6.21 10.42
C TYR A 336 8.19 5.84 10.46
N LEU A 337 7.83 4.93 9.56
CA LEU A 337 6.56 4.24 9.53
C LEU A 337 6.77 2.80 10.00
N TYR A 338 5.82 2.27 10.76
CA TYR A 338 5.79 0.92 11.28
C TYR A 338 4.62 0.20 10.65
N GLN A 339 4.91 -0.91 10.01
CA GLN A 339 3.92 -1.79 9.39
C GLN A 339 4.04 -3.18 10.03
N TYR A 340 2.94 -3.91 10.03
CA TYR A 340 2.80 -5.16 10.76
C TYR A 340 2.33 -6.23 9.82
N TYR A 341 2.85 -7.44 9.97
CA TYR A 341 2.48 -8.58 9.15
C TYR A 341 2.38 -9.83 10.00
N TYR A 342 1.58 -10.78 9.54
CA TYR A 342 1.51 -12.11 10.13
C TYR A 342 2.24 -13.11 9.25
N SER A 343 2.95 -14.04 9.90
CA SER A 343 3.46 -15.26 9.28
C SER A 343 2.99 -16.48 10.05
N SER A 344 2.71 -17.59 9.38
CA SER A 344 2.50 -18.89 10.04
C SER A 344 3.80 -19.69 10.20
N GLY A 345 4.88 -19.32 9.50
CA GLY A 345 6.10 -20.12 9.37
C GLY A 345 5.91 -21.46 8.64
N ARG A 346 4.75 -21.65 8.01
CA ARG A 346 4.33 -22.83 7.24
C ARG A 346 3.75 -22.37 5.90
N LEU A 347 3.36 -23.29 5.03
CA LEU A 347 2.56 -22.94 3.85
C LEU A 347 1.14 -22.51 4.25
N HIS A 348 0.37 -22.00 3.30
CA HIS A 348 -1.07 -21.82 3.47
C HIS A 348 -1.73 -23.11 4.03
N ASP A 349 -2.73 -22.95 4.89
CA ASP A 349 -3.38 -24.02 5.67
C ASP A 349 -2.45 -24.89 6.52
N SER A 350 -1.34 -24.29 6.97
CA SER A 350 -0.34 -24.94 7.84
C SER A 350 0.34 -26.16 7.20
N ALA A 351 0.31 -26.28 5.87
CA ALA A 351 0.96 -27.38 5.18
C ALA A 351 2.50 -27.30 5.29
N ILE A 352 3.15 -28.47 5.23
CA ILE A 352 4.61 -28.58 5.34
C ILE A 352 5.20 -28.69 3.94
N LEU A 353 6.18 -27.83 3.64
CA LEU A 353 6.87 -27.87 2.35
C LEU A 353 7.58 -29.20 2.11
N ARG A 354 8.40 -29.65 3.08
CA ARG A 354 9.06 -30.96 3.11
C ARG A 354 9.34 -31.42 4.54
N ALA A 355 9.50 -32.72 4.73
CA ALA A 355 9.69 -33.33 6.04
C ALA A 355 10.90 -32.80 6.79
N GLU A 356 12.01 -32.61 6.09
CA GLU A 356 13.27 -32.11 6.66
C GLU A 356 13.14 -30.70 7.24
N TYR A 357 12.09 -29.96 6.88
CA TYR A 357 11.88 -28.62 7.37
C TYR A 357 10.91 -28.49 8.53
N ASP A 358 10.15 -29.53 8.89
CA ASP A 358 9.07 -29.42 9.88
C ASP A 358 9.58 -28.82 11.20
N ASP A 359 10.72 -29.32 11.68
CA ASP A 359 11.37 -28.89 12.93
C ASP A 359 12.60 -27.98 12.72
N SER A 360 12.82 -27.46 11.51
CA SER A 360 14.05 -26.69 11.21
C SER A 360 14.07 -25.28 11.80
N ALA A 361 12.91 -24.72 12.19
CA ALA A 361 12.83 -23.44 12.88
C ALA A 361 12.38 -23.66 14.34
N LYS A 362 13.08 -23.02 15.29
CA LYS A 362 12.77 -23.12 16.72
C LYS A 362 11.43 -22.48 17.11
N GLN A 363 11.00 -21.49 16.34
CA GLN A 363 9.74 -20.76 16.50
C GLN A 363 9.09 -20.72 15.12
N LEU A 364 7.79 -21.02 15.05
CA LEU A 364 7.00 -20.85 13.83
C LEU A 364 6.02 -19.72 13.99
N GLY A 365 6.02 -18.82 13.02
CA GLY A 365 5.02 -17.78 12.87
C GLY A 365 4.94 -16.77 14.01
N GLY A 366 4.04 -15.82 13.80
CA GLY A 366 3.70 -14.74 14.72
C GLY A 366 3.58 -13.41 13.99
N VAL A 367 3.48 -12.34 14.77
CA VAL A 367 3.36 -10.98 14.24
C VAL A 367 4.74 -10.35 14.14
N GLY A 368 5.12 -9.97 12.93
CA GLY A 368 6.34 -9.22 12.67
C GLY A 368 6.08 -7.73 12.54
N VAL A 369 7.10 -6.93 12.83
CA VAL A 369 7.14 -5.49 12.60
C VAL A 369 8.26 -5.14 11.62
N VAL A 370 7.94 -4.25 10.69
CA VAL A 370 8.90 -3.66 9.76
C VAL A 370 8.90 -2.14 9.89
N GLN A 371 10.07 -1.55 9.71
CA GLN A 371 10.32 -0.11 9.79
C GLN A 371 10.65 0.44 8.40
N GLN A 372 9.81 1.35 7.93
CA GLN A 372 9.95 2.04 6.65
C GLN A 372 10.38 3.49 6.91
N ARG A 373 11.32 3.99 6.11
CA ARG A 373 11.60 5.44 6.06
C ARG A 373 10.34 6.19 5.66
N LEU A 374 10.02 7.31 6.32
CA LEU A 374 8.91 8.18 5.92
C LEU A 374 9.00 8.56 4.42
N ASP A 375 7.87 8.44 3.72
CA ASP A 375 7.72 8.61 2.26
C ASP A 375 8.57 7.65 1.38
N GLY A 376 9.32 6.73 1.97
CA GLY A 376 10.38 5.99 1.29
C GLY A 376 9.94 4.73 0.55
N PHE A 377 8.68 4.59 0.13
CA PHE A 377 8.18 3.35 -0.49
C PHE A 377 8.81 3.06 -1.85
N VAL A 378 9.01 4.11 -2.64
CA VAL A 378 9.60 4.08 -3.97
C VAL A 378 10.51 5.30 -4.11
N SER A 379 11.61 5.16 -4.83
CA SER A 379 12.51 6.27 -5.16
C SER A 379 12.87 6.30 -6.64
N ALA A 380 13.13 7.50 -7.14
CA ALA A 380 13.88 7.72 -8.37
C ALA A 380 15.37 7.54 -8.06
N ASP A 381 15.93 6.39 -8.44
CA ASP A 381 17.30 5.98 -8.16
C ASP A 381 18.23 6.38 -9.30
N VAL A 382 19.39 6.90 -8.93
CA VAL A 382 20.50 7.17 -9.84
C VAL A 382 21.78 6.53 -9.30
N ASP A 383 22.48 5.79 -10.15
CA ASP A 383 23.71 5.10 -9.78
C ASP A 383 24.93 6.05 -9.63
N HIS A 384 26.09 5.47 -9.33
CA HIS A 384 27.34 6.20 -9.10
C HIS A 384 27.85 7.01 -10.30
N LYS A 385 27.41 6.71 -11.51
CA LYS A 385 27.84 7.44 -12.71
C LYS A 385 26.99 8.70 -12.95
N GLY A 386 25.90 8.89 -12.19
CA GLY A 386 25.03 10.05 -12.29
C GLY A 386 23.98 9.95 -13.40
N GLY A 387 23.03 10.87 -13.32
CA GLY A 387 21.82 10.95 -14.14
C GLY A 387 21.00 12.17 -13.75
N TRP A 388 19.84 12.35 -14.37
CA TRP A 388 18.96 13.48 -14.09
C TRP A 388 17.52 13.14 -14.43
N LEU A 389 16.58 13.89 -13.83
CA LEU A 389 15.18 13.90 -14.27
C LEU A 389 14.62 15.31 -14.28
N ARG A 390 13.66 15.54 -15.16
CA ARG A 390 12.88 16.77 -15.26
C ARG A 390 11.41 16.48 -15.05
N THR A 391 10.76 17.29 -14.23
CA THR A 391 9.31 17.19 -14.04
C THR A 391 8.54 17.73 -15.25
N PRO A 392 7.25 17.37 -15.40
CA PRO A 392 6.30 18.18 -16.17
C PRO A 392 6.25 19.62 -15.63
N ALA A 393 5.55 20.51 -16.34
CA ALA A 393 5.25 21.82 -15.78
C ALA A 393 4.38 21.67 -14.52
N LEU A 394 4.76 22.34 -13.45
CA LEU A 394 4.11 22.31 -12.13
C LEU A 394 3.67 23.71 -11.76
N VAL A 395 2.55 23.82 -11.05
CA VAL A 395 2.15 25.02 -10.33
C VAL A 395 2.11 24.68 -8.85
N PHE A 396 2.71 25.53 -8.02
CA PHE A 396 2.87 25.27 -6.59
C PHE A 396 2.48 26.47 -5.73
N ARG A 397 2.35 26.21 -4.42
CA ARG A 397 2.17 27.18 -3.35
C ARG A 397 3.29 26.97 -2.32
N GLY A 398 3.88 28.05 -1.84
CA GLY A 398 5.00 27.98 -0.90
C GLY A 398 6.12 28.93 -1.28
N ASP A 399 7.12 29.00 -0.42
CA ASP A 399 8.32 29.83 -0.56
C ASP A 399 9.61 29.02 -0.36
N ARG A 400 9.53 27.72 -0.03
CA ARG A 400 10.67 26.80 0.04
C ARG A 400 10.42 25.54 -0.76
N LEU A 401 11.41 25.09 -1.54
CA LEU A 401 11.44 23.73 -2.10
C LEU A 401 12.18 22.81 -1.13
N ARG A 402 11.57 21.68 -0.78
CA ARG A 402 12.11 20.69 0.13
C ARG A 402 12.07 19.28 -0.47
N LEU A 403 13.09 18.48 -0.15
CA LEU A 403 13.31 17.16 -0.73
C LEU A 403 13.40 16.08 0.35
N ASN A 404 12.84 14.91 0.06
CA ASN A 404 13.20 13.67 0.74
C ASN A 404 14.13 12.88 -0.17
N LEU A 405 15.40 12.77 0.21
CA LEU A 405 16.43 12.10 -0.58
C LEU A 405 17.48 11.43 0.30
N ASP A 406 18.20 10.48 -0.28
CA ASP A 406 19.39 9.85 0.30
C ASP A 406 20.49 9.79 -0.75
N THR A 407 21.61 10.48 -0.51
CA THR A 407 22.81 10.42 -1.36
C THR A 407 23.97 9.66 -0.71
N GLY A 408 23.77 9.14 0.51
CA GLY A 408 24.85 8.67 1.36
C GLY A 408 25.99 9.70 1.51
N ALA A 409 27.21 9.23 1.74
CA ALA A 409 28.36 10.10 1.93
C ALA A 409 29.10 10.49 0.62
N MET A 410 28.83 9.82 -0.49
CA MET A 410 29.58 10.01 -1.76
C MET A 410 28.68 10.37 -2.94
N GLY A 411 27.39 10.54 -2.70
CA GLY A 411 26.44 11.00 -3.69
C GLY A 411 26.13 12.46 -3.49
N THR A 412 25.63 13.08 -4.56
CA THR A 412 25.28 14.50 -4.60
C THR A 412 23.98 14.71 -5.35
N ALA A 413 23.29 15.79 -5.02
CA ALA A 413 22.13 16.28 -5.74
C ALA A 413 22.23 17.79 -5.93
N PHE A 414 21.77 18.25 -7.09
CA PHE A 414 21.61 19.66 -7.45
C PHE A 414 20.25 19.84 -8.09
N VAL A 415 19.68 21.04 -7.94
CA VAL A 415 18.34 21.35 -8.43
C VAL A 415 18.38 22.64 -9.23
N GLU A 416 17.73 22.61 -10.37
CA GLU A 416 17.46 23.78 -11.19
C GLU A 416 15.95 23.97 -11.34
N ILE A 417 15.49 25.21 -11.23
CA ILE A 417 14.10 25.56 -11.57
C ILE A 417 14.10 26.23 -12.94
N GLN A 418 13.29 25.69 -13.83
CA GLN A 418 13.16 26.13 -15.21
C GLN A 418 11.78 26.74 -15.47
N ASP A 419 11.67 27.59 -16.48
CA ASP A 419 10.38 28.05 -16.99
C ASP A 419 9.61 26.93 -17.72
N ALA A 420 8.42 27.24 -18.22
CA ALA A 420 7.57 26.27 -18.92
C ALA A 420 8.23 25.71 -20.20
N GLU A 421 9.12 26.48 -20.83
CA GLU A 421 9.89 26.13 -22.01
C GLU A 421 11.18 25.34 -21.69
N GLY A 422 11.48 25.11 -20.41
CA GLY A 422 12.66 24.36 -19.96
C GLY A 422 13.94 25.18 -19.91
N ARG A 423 13.86 26.52 -19.94
CA ARG A 423 15.03 27.40 -19.78
C ARG A 423 15.29 27.63 -18.29
N PRO A 424 16.55 27.56 -17.81
CA PRO A 424 16.89 27.87 -16.43
C PRO A 424 16.45 29.28 -16.04
N ILE A 425 15.79 29.43 -14.88
CA ILE A 425 15.43 30.74 -14.35
C ILE A 425 16.67 31.34 -13.66
N PRO A 426 17.05 32.61 -13.96
CA PRO A 426 18.20 33.24 -13.32
C PRO A 426 18.11 33.22 -11.79
N GLY A 427 19.18 32.79 -11.12
CA GLY A 427 19.21 32.62 -9.67
C GLY A 427 18.76 31.25 -9.18
N PHE A 428 18.21 30.41 -10.07
CA PHE A 428 17.78 29.03 -9.79
C PHE A 428 18.41 28.03 -10.75
N ALA A 429 19.52 28.38 -11.41
CA ALA A 429 20.24 27.48 -12.31
C ALA A 429 21.07 26.45 -11.51
N LEU A 430 21.49 25.34 -12.16
CA LEU A 430 22.35 24.34 -11.51
C LEU A 430 23.63 24.94 -10.91
N ALA A 431 24.23 25.92 -11.59
CA ALA A 431 25.44 26.61 -11.13
C ALA A 431 25.20 27.55 -9.91
N ASP A 432 23.95 27.91 -9.65
CA ASP A 432 23.55 28.70 -8.48
C ASP A 432 23.18 27.78 -7.30
N CYS A 433 22.82 26.52 -7.55
CA CYS A 433 22.41 25.55 -6.55
C CYS A 433 23.60 25.12 -5.69
N GLU A 434 23.40 25.12 -4.37
CA GLU A 434 24.34 24.50 -3.45
C GLU A 434 24.23 22.97 -3.51
N GLU A 435 25.34 22.28 -3.32
CA GLU A 435 25.37 20.82 -3.29
C GLU A 435 24.53 20.29 -2.13
N ILE A 436 23.66 19.33 -2.43
CA ILE A 436 22.90 18.58 -1.42
C ILE A 436 23.56 17.21 -1.26
N GLY A 437 24.05 16.91 -0.06
CA GLY A 437 24.67 15.63 0.28
C GLY A 437 24.23 15.13 1.66
N GLY A 438 23.81 13.86 1.74
CA GLY A 438 23.37 13.21 2.98
C GLY A 438 22.04 12.46 2.85
N ASP A 439 21.52 12.02 4.00
CA ASP A 439 20.25 11.30 4.10
C ASP A 439 19.20 12.15 4.85
N PHE A 440 18.19 12.64 4.15
CA PHE A 440 17.21 13.59 4.67
C PHE A 440 15.77 13.26 4.29
N VAL A 441 14.87 13.26 5.28
CA VAL A 441 13.42 13.18 5.02
C VAL A 441 12.80 14.53 4.65
N ASP A 442 13.53 15.61 4.88
CA ASP A 442 13.08 17.00 4.68
C ASP A 442 14.25 17.99 4.58
N GLN A 443 14.90 18.04 3.41
CA GLN A 443 16.01 18.96 3.11
C GLN A 443 15.57 20.15 2.27
N ARG A 444 15.84 21.38 2.74
CA ARG A 444 15.64 22.59 1.94
C ARG A 444 16.68 22.69 0.82
N VAL A 445 16.25 23.19 -0.33
CA VAL A 445 17.15 23.52 -1.45
C VAL A 445 17.60 24.97 -1.31
N TYR A 446 18.89 25.24 -1.57
CA TYR A 446 19.48 26.57 -1.49
C TYR A 446 20.15 26.92 -2.82
N TRP A 447 19.95 28.17 -3.26
CA TRP A 447 20.67 28.77 -4.36
C TRP A 447 21.40 30.02 -3.84
N LYS A 448 22.74 30.01 -3.88
CA LYS A 448 23.60 31.09 -3.35
C LYS A 448 23.19 31.56 -1.95
N GLY A 449 22.94 30.63 -1.04
CA GLY A 449 22.54 30.87 0.35
C GLY A 449 21.06 31.19 0.57
N SER A 450 20.28 31.36 -0.50
CA SER A 450 18.85 31.65 -0.41
C SER A 450 18.00 30.41 -0.71
N PRO A 451 17.07 30.02 0.18
CA PRO A 451 16.10 28.97 -0.11
C PRO A 451 14.78 29.50 -0.71
N ASP A 452 14.69 30.80 -0.98
CA ASP A 452 13.43 31.45 -1.33
C ASP A 452 13.02 31.24 -2.79
N VAL A 453 11.85 30.62 -2.98
CA VAL A 453 11.20 30.43 -4.29
C VAL A 453 9.89 31.20 -4.40
N SER A 454 9.59 32.12 -3.47
CA SER A 454 8.32 32.86 -3.40
C SER A 454 7.95 33.57 -4.70
N THR A 455 8.94 34.11 -5.41
CA THR A 455 8.78 34.82 -6.70
C THR A 455 8.32 33.93 -7.86
N LEU A 456 8.39 32.61 -7.68
CA LEU A 456 7.99 31.60 -8.67
C LEU A 456 6.62 30.99 -8.35
N ALA A 457 6.09 31.22 -7.14
CA ALA A 457 4.81 30.63 -6.71
C ALA A 457 3.65 31.02 -7.64
N GLY A 458 2.77 30.06 -7.94
CA GLY A 458 1.65 30.25 -8.86
C GLY A 458 2.02 30.32 -10.35
N ARG A 459 3.31 30.30 -10.71
CA ARG A 459 3.77 30.27 -12.11
C ARG A 459 4.08 28.84 -12.52
N PRO A 460 3.78 28.44 -13.78
CA PRO A 460 4.25 27.15 -14.29
C PRO A 460 5.78 27.09 -14.32
N VAL A 461 6.35 26.11 -13.63
CA VAL A 461 7.80 25.85 -13.59
C VAL A 461 8.08 24.37 -13.81
N ARG A 462 9.27 24.02 -14.26
CA ARG A 462 9.76 22.63 -14.22
C ARG A 462 10.90 22.53 -13.22
N ILE A 463 11.04 21.39 -12.57
CA ILE A 463 12.19 21.11 -11.71
C ILE A 463 13.09 20.13 -12.43
N HIS A 464 14.36 20.49 -12.56
CA HIS A 464 15.41 19.64 -13.10
C HIS A 464 16.31 19.21 -11.95
N PHE A 465 16.31 17.91 -11.65
CA PHE A 465 17.15 17.30 -10.63
C PHE A 465 18.35 16.66 -11.30
N GLN A 466 19.56 17.08 -10.93
CA GLN A 466 20.81 16.41 -11.30
C GLN A 466 21.31 15.61 -10.10
N LEU A 467 21.49 14.31 -10.30
CA LEU A 467 21.71 13.34 -9.23
C LEU A 467 22.94 12.48 -9.50
N ARG A 468 23.62 12.04 -8.45
CA ARG A 468 24.67 11.02 -8.51
C ARG A 468 24.66 10.19 -7.24
N ARG A 469 24.61 8.86 -7.38
CA ARG A 469 24.51 7.92 -6.25
C ARG A 469 23.43 8.37 -5.26
N ALA A 470 22.21 8.56 -5.76
CA ALA A 470 21.13 9.17 -5.00
C ALA A 470 19.82 8.41 -5.18
N LYS A 471 19.01 8.41 -4.13
CA LYS A 471 17.61 8.03 -4.11
C LYS A 471 16.78 9.27 -3.85
N LEU A 472 15.93 9.67 -4.79
CA LEU A 472 14.99 10.78 -4.60
C LEU A 472 13.59 10.21 -4.33
N TYR A 473 13.07 10.39 -3.12
CA TYR A 473 11.79 9.81 -2.68
C TYR A 473 10.62 10.76 -2.91
N ALA A 474 10.81 12.04 -2.60
CA ALA A 474 9.75 13.04 -2.69
C ALA A 474 10.27 14.48 -2.82
N PHE A 475 9.41 15.37 -3.27
CA PHE A 475 9.59 16.82 -3.18
C PHE A 475 8.32 17.50 -2.65
N GLN A 476 8.47 18.70 -2.10
CA GLN A 476 7.35 19.51 -1.59
C GLN A 476 7.70 20.99 -1.64
N PHE A 477 6.73 21.84 -1.98
CA PHE A 477 6.81 23.26 -1.70
C PHE A 477 6.10 23.57 -0.38
N THR A 478 6.76 24.29 0.53
CA THR A 478 6.21 24.63 1.85
C THR A 478 6.19 26.14 2.07
N ARG A 479 5.40 26.61 3.04
CA ARG A 479 5.48 27.98 3.58
C ARG A 479 6.22 27.93 4.92
N GLU A 480 7.23 28.77 5.10
CA GLU A 480 8.02 28.85 6.34
C GLU A 480 8.04 30.24 6.98
#